data_AF-A0A6P8IN79-F1
#
_entry.id   AF-A0A6P8IN79-F1
#
_cell.length_a   1.000
_cell.length_b   1.000
_cell.length_c   1.000
_cell.angle_alpha   90.00
_cell.angle_beta   90.00
_cell.angle_gamma   90.00
#
_symmetry.space_group_name_H-M   'P 1'
#
loop_
_entity.id
_entity.type
_entity.pdbx_description
1 polymer ?
#
loop_
_entity_poly.entity_id
_entity_poly.type
_entity_poly.pdbx_seq_one_letter_code
_entity_poly.pdbx_strand_id
1 'polypeptide(L)'
;MLGDEKGAAATQLEFLRNLGIPVPKIKNFYHYTNKEGATAIARCKKISASSVEARDATYGRGVYFTSMDPRHFSKEEIRENNYGNSAAFPDRTDYVVEVWMPWNHMHRTPDTRDIYLYANDVELERYTYNILKI
;
A
#
# COMPACT_ATOMS: atom_id res chain seq x y z
N MET A 1 -1.36 -6.75 -30.71
CA MET A 1 -1.56 -5.31 -30.50
C MET A 1 -2.29 -5.13 -29.17
N LEU A 2 -1.56 -4.86 -28.10
CA LEU A 2 -2.14 -4.50 -26.79
C LEU A 2 -2.06 -2.98 -26.71
N GLY A 3 -3.21 -2.35 -26.90
CA GLY A 3 -3.38 -0.90 -26.87
C GLY A 3 -3.11 -0.32 -25.49
N ASP A 4 -2.65 0.92 -25.51
CA ASP A 4 -2.12 1.72 -24.43
C ASP A 4 -3.19 2.16 -23.42
N GLU A 5 -3.65 1.24 -22.55
CA GLU A 5 -4.61 1.56 -21.47
C GLU A 5 -4.03 2.56 -20.46
N LYS A 6 -2.71 2.67 -20.37
CA LYS A 6 -2.01 3.65 -19.52
C LYS A 6 -2.14 5.07 -20.08
N GLY A 7 -2.13 5.24 -21.40
CA GLY A 7 -2.38 6.51 -22.07
C GLY A 7 -3.78 7.05 -21.82
N ALA A 8 -4.82 6.21 -21.84
CA ALA A 8 -6.20 6.67 -21.71
C ALA A 8 -6.54 7.24 -20.31
N ALA A 9 -6.09 6.60 -19.24
CA ALA A 9 -6.34 7.06 -17.86
C ALA A 9 -5.59 8.37 -17.53
N ALA A 10 -4.35 8.52 -18.02
CA ALA A 10 -3.59 9.76 -17.88
C ALA A 10 -4.26 10.92 -18.63
N THR A 11 -4.77 10.64 -19.84
CA THR A 11 -5.51 11.62 -20.65
C THR A 11 -6.81 12.07 -19.98
N GLN A 12 -7.54 11.16 -19.33
CA GLN A 12 -8.78 11.46 -18.64
C GLN A 12 -8.56 12.30 -17.37
N LEU A 13 -7.52 12.03 -16.58
CA LEU A 13 -7.19 12.82 -15.39
C LEU A 13 -6.71 14.23 -15.76
N GLU A 14 -5.92 14.37 -16.83
CA GLU A 14 -5.51 15.67 -17.38
C GLU A 14 -6.72 16.46 -17.90
N PHE A 15 -7.67 15.80 -18.57
CA PHE A 15 -8.92 16.42 -19.00
C PHE A 15 -9.74 16.98 -17.81
N LEU A 16 -9.92 16.19 -16.75
CA LEU A 16 -10.63 16.64 -15.54
C LEU A 16 -9.93 17.82 -14.85
N ARG A 17 -8.59 17.81 -14.78
CA ARG A 17 -7.79 18.94 -14.26
C ARG A 17 -8.02 20.21 -15.08
N ASN A 18 -8.02 20.10 -16.40
CA ASN A 18 -8.25 21.23 -17.31
C ASN A 18 -9.67 21.82 -17.18
N LEU A 19 -10.64 21.01 -16.74
CA LEU A 19 -12.00 21.46 -16.41
C LEU A 19 -12.12 22.05 -14.99
N GLY A 20 -11.03 22.15 -14.23
CA GLY A 20 -11.05 22.61 -12.84
C GLY A 20 -11.71 21.64 -11.87
N ILE A 21 -11.96 20.39 -12.29
CA ILE A 21 -12.55 19.35 -11.44
C ILE A 21 -11.44 18.82 -10.52
N PRO A 22 -11.62 18.86 -9.18
CA PRO A 22 -10.65 18.29 -8.26
C PRO A 22 -10.47 16.79 -8.52
N VAL A 23 -9.30 16.42 -9.02
CA VAL A 23 -8.89 15.01 -9.11
C VAL A 23 -8.14 14.63 -7.84
N PRO A 24 -8.44 13.48 -7.21
CA PRO A 24 -7.70 13.02 -6.06
C PRO A 24 -6.21 12.89 -6.37
N LYS A 25 -5.35 13.36 -5.45
CA LYS A 25 -3.92 13.16 -5.56
C LYS A 25 -3.60 11.67 -5.38
N ILE A 26 -3.20 10.99 -6.45
CA ILE A 26 -2.72 9.61 -6.41
C ILE A 26 -1.32 9.59 -5.80
N LYS A 27 -1.05 8.63 -4.91
CA LYS A 27 0.28 8.34 -4.37
C LYS A 27 0.55 6.84 -4.35
N ASN A 28 1.83 6.49 -4.23
CA ASN A 28 2.27 5.12 -3.99
C ASN A 28 2.18 4.83 -2.49
N PHE A 29 1.64 3.67 -2.17
CA PHE A 29 1.61 3.13 -0.83
C PHE A 29 2.13 1.69 -0.85
N TYR A 30 2.84 1.32 0.21
CA TYR A 30 3.60 0.08 0.29
C TYR A 30 3.09 -0.76 1.45
N HIS A 31 2.64 -1.98 1.15
CA HIS A 31 2.31 -2.99 2.14
C HIS A 31 3.39 -4.07 2.14
N TYR A 32 4.21 -4.07 3.19
CA TYR A 32 5.30 -5.02 3.35
C TYR A 32 4.81 -6.32 3.96
N THR A 33 5.33 -7.44 3.45
CA THR A 33 4.92 -8.77 3.85
C THR A 33 6.04 -9.78 3.59
N ASN A 34 5.79 -11.04 3.93
CA ASN A 34 6.68 -12.16 3.63
C ASN A 34 6.24 -12.90 2.36
N LYS A 35 6.94 -13.97 2.01
CA LYS A 35 6.68 -14.74 0.79
C LYS A 35 5.28 -15.35 0.77
N GLU A 36 4.83 -15.89 1.90
CA GLU A 36 3.53 -16.52 2.05
C GLU A 36 2.41 -15.50 1.87
N GLY A 37 2.55 -14.33 2.50
CA GLY A 37 1.62 -13.21 2.36
C GLY A 37 1.56 -12.70 0.92
N ALA A 38 2.71 -12.47 0.29
CA ALA A 38 2.78 -12.05 -1.11
C ALA A 38 2.14 -13.09 -2.06
N THR A 39 2.35 -14.38 -1.81
CA THR A 39 1.75 -15.47 -2.59
C THR A 39 0.23 -15.50 -2.43
N ALA A 40 -0.27 -15.34 -1.20
CA ALA A 40 -1.70 -15.30 -0.93
C ALA A 40 -2.35 -14.10 -1.63
N ILE A 41 -1.77 -12.91 -1.48
CA ILE A 41 -2.24 -11.66 -2.11
C ILE A 41 -2.21 -11.78 -3.64
N ALA A 42 -1.13 -12.33 -4.22
CA ALA A 42 -1.02 -12.53 -5.66
C ALA A 42 -2.13 -13.45 -6.22
N ARG A 43 -2.57 -14.44 -5.42
CA ARG A 43 -3.62 -15.38 -5.77
C ARG A 43 -5.03 -14.81 -5.60
N CYS A 44 -5.32 -14.16 -4.46
CA CYS A 44 -6.67 -13.67 -4.16
C CYS A 44 -6.92 -12.23 -4.61
N LYS A 45 -5.89 -11.52 -5.09
CA LYS A 45 -5.95 -10.10 -5.50
C LYS A 45 -6.47 -9.17 -4.41
N LYS A 46 -6.26 -9.54 -3.16
CA LYS A 46 -6.79 -8.83 -2.00
C LYS A 46 -5.78 -8.76 -0.86
N ILE A 47 -5.64 -7.59 -0.25
CA ILE A 47 -4.98 -7.46 1.05
C ILE A 47 -6.07 -7.43 2.12
N SER A 48 -6.07 -8.43 3.00
CA SER A 48 -7.10 -8.55 4.03
C SER A 48 -6.81 -7.61 5.19
N ALA A 49 -7.83 -6.91 5.68
CA ALA A 49 -7.71 -6.05 6.84
C ALA A 49 -7.31 -6.85 8.08
N SER A 50 -6.36 -6.34 8.85
CA SER A 50 -6.04 -6.87 10.17
C SER A 50 -7.21 -6.62 11.11
N SER A 51 -7.60 -7.61 11.91
CA SER A 51 -8.68 -7.48 12.91
C SER A 51 -8.12 -7.11 14.28
N VAL A 52 -8.92 -6.41 15.09
CA VAL A 52 -8.57 -6.01 16.46
C VAL A 52 -8.41 -7.22 17.38
N GLU A 53 -9.16 -8.28 17.10
CA GLU A 53 -9.14 -9.55 17.85
C GLU A 53 -7.79 -10.28 17.73
N ALA A 54 -7.06 -10.07 16.64
CA ALA A 54 -5.75 -10.68 16.41
C ALA A 54 -4.61 -10.00 17.21
N ARG A 55 -4.87 -8.91 17.96
CA ARG A 55 -3.84 -8.04 18.58
C ARG A 55 -2.83 -7.42 17.59
N ASP A 56 -3.04 -7.59 16.28
CA ASP A 56 -2.17 -7.12 15.21
C ASP A 56 -2.55 -5.71 14.68
N ALA A 57 -3.52 -5.05 15.31
CA ALA A 57 -4.14 -3.81 14.82
C ALA A 57 -3.97 -2.63 15.80
N THR A 58 -2.74 -2.11 15.90
CA THR A 58 -2.37 -0.99 16.81
C THR A 58 -3.25 0.24 16.65
N TYR A 59 -3.69 0.55 15.43
CA TYR A 59 -4.48 1.75 15.10
C TYR A 59 -5.92 1.42 14.66
N GLY A 60 -6.41 0.23 15.00
CA GLY A 60 -7.74 -0.25 14.63
C GLY A 60 -7.75 -1.13 13.38
N ARG A 61 -8.93 -1.64 13.03
CA ARG A 61 -9.11 -2.55 11.91
C ARG A 61 -8.74 -1.86 10.59
N GLY A 62 -7.99 -2.57 9.73
CA GLY A 62 -7.69 -2.12 8.38
C GLY A 62 -6.42 -2.72 7.80
N VAL A 63 -6.07 -2.29 6.59
CA VAL A 63 -4.79 -2.60 5.95
C VAL A 63 -3.82 -1.45 6.19
N TYR A 64 -2.64 -1.80 6.68
CA TYR A 64 -1.58 -0.87 7.01
C TYR A 64 -0.63 -0.72 5.83
N PHE A 65 -0.28 0.53 5.53
CA PHE A 65 0.65 0.92 4.50
C PHE A 65 1.67 1.91 5.06
N THR A 66 2.77 2.07 4.32
CA THR A 66 3.72 3.18 4.47
C THR A 66 3.92 3.86 3.12
N SER A 67 4.47 5.07 3.11
CA SER A 67 4.98 5.74 1.91
C SER A 67 6.49 5.52 1.71
N MET A 68 7.14 4.76 2.61
CA MET A 68 8.53 4.36 2.48
C MET A 68 8.70 3.39 1.31
N ASP A 69 9.42 3.84 0.29
CA ASP A 69 9.75 3.10 -0.92
C ASP A 69 10.97 2.19 -0.69
N PRO A 70 10.91 0.87 -1.01
CA PRO A 70 12.05 -0.04 -0.84
C PRO A 70 13.30 0.35 -1.65
N ARG A 71 13.17 1.23 -2.66
CA ARG A 71 14.29 1.74 -3.45
C ARG A 71 15.09 2.84 -2.73
N HIS A 72 14.52 3.43 -1.68
CA HIS A 72 15.08 4.57 -0.96
C HIS A 72 15.36 4.29 0.51
N PHE A 73 14.74 3.25 1.07
CA PHE A 73 14.90 2.86 2.47
C PHE A 73 15.38 1.42 2.57
N SER A 74 16.25 1.17 3.55
CA SER A 74 16.71 -0.18 3.87
C SER A 74 15.59 -1.02 4.48
N LYS A 75 15.72 -2.35 4.38
CA LYS A 75 14.81 -3.29 5.04
C LYS A 75 14.75 -3.06 6.56
N GLU A 76 15.83 -2.59 7.18
CA GLU A 76 15.86 -2.32 8.61
C GLU A 76 15.01 -1.09 8.97
N GLU A 77 15.18 0.02 8.25
CA GLU A 77 14.39 1.25 8.45
C GLU A 77 12.89 1.00 8.22
N ILE A 78 12.54 0.26 7.16
CA ILE A 78 11.15 -0.11 6.87
C ILE A 78 10.55 -0.95 7.99
N ARG A 79 11.31 -1.92 8.50
CA ARG A 79 10.84 -2.83 9.54
C ARG A 79 10.66 -2.11 10.87
N GLU A 80 11.59 -1.22 11.19
CA GLU A 80 11.48 -0.35 12.37
C GLU A 80 10.25 0.56 12.26
N ASN A 81 10.03 1.19 11.12
CA ASN A 81 8.84 1.99 10.87
C ASN A 81 7.54 1.18 11.03
N ASN A 82 7.47 0.00 10.42
CA ASN A 82 6.21 -0.75 10.37
C ASN A 82 5.92 -1.49 11.69
N TYR A 83 6.95 -2.02 12.35
CA TYR A 83 6.77 -2.96 13.47
C TYR A 83 7.34 -2.45 14.81
N GLY A 84 8.12 -1.36 14.83
CA GLY A 84 8.66 -0.74 16.05
C GLY A 84 9.69 -1.59 16.81
N ASN A 85 10.03 -2.77 16.30
CA ASN A 85 11.12 -3.60 16.78
C ASN A 85 11.65 -4.42 15.59
N SER A 86 12.75 -3.95 15.01
CA SER A 86 13.33 -4.59 13.84
C SER A 86 13.71 -6.07 14.06
N ALA A 87 13.95 -6.55 15.28
CA ALA A 87 14.35 -7.95 15.47
C ALA A 87 13.20 -8.96 15.35
N ALA A 88 11.95 -8.53 15.53
CA ALA A 88 10.82 -9.46 15.74
C ALA A 88 10.32 -10.16 14.46
N PHE A 89 10.56 -9.59 13.28
CA PHE A 89 9.96 -10.05 12.03
C PHE A 89 10.89 -9.88 10.81
N PRO A 90 12.01 -10.63 10.73
CA PRO A 90 13.02 -10.41 9.70
C PRO A 90 12.52 -10.68 8.27
N ASP A 91 11.54 -11.57 8.10
CA ASP A 91 10.98 -11.99 6.81
C ASP A 91 9.84 -11.09 6.30
N ARG A 92 9.21 -10.30 7.18
CA ARG A 92 8.04 -9.45 6.83
C ARG A 92 8.39 -8.21 6.00
N THR A 93 9.62 -8.13 5.51
CA THR A 93 10.11 -7.10 4.58
C THR A 93 10.81 -7.71 3.36
N ASP A 94 10.55 -8.99 3.04
CA ASP A 94 11.11 -9.64 1.84
C ASP A 94 10.27 -9.41 0.59
N TYR A 95 9.01 -9.05 0.78
CA TYR A 95 8.09 -8.71 -0.30
C TYR A 95 7.35 -7.42 0.02
N VAL A 96 6.94 -6.72 -1.03
CA VAL A 96 6.12 -5.53 -0.91
C VAL A 96 5.05 -5.52 -2.00
N VAL A 97 3.85 -5.07 -1.61
CA VAL A 97 2.78 -4.71 -2.53
C VAL A 97 2.75 -3.20 -2.66
N GLU A 98 3.19 -2.68 -3.80
CA GLU A 98 3.11 -1.27 -4.17
C GLU A 98 1.75 -1.03 -4.81
N VAL A 99 0.98 -0.07 -4.28
CA VAL A 99 -0.37 0.25 -4.78
C VAL A 99 -0.46 1.74 -5.06
N TRP A 100 -0.95 2.10 -6.24
CA TRP A 100 -1.23 3.48 -6.63
C TRP A 100 -2.67 3.81 -6.28
N MET A 101 -2.88 4.63 -5.25
CA MET A 101 -4.24 4.95 -4.80
C MET A 101 -4.45 6.42 -4.42
N PRO A 102 -5.70 6.90 -4.46
CA PRO A 102 -6.05 8.23 -3.97
C PRO A 102 -5.65 8.45 -2.51
N TRP A 103 -4.95 9.56 -2.24
CA TRP A 103 -4.50 9.92 -0.89
C TRP A 103 -5.64 10.01 0.13
N ASN A 104 -6.82 10.46 -0.30
CA ASN A 104 -8.00 10.62 0.55
C ASN A 104 -8.66 9.29 0.97
N HIS A 105 -8.21 8.15 0.44
CA HIS A 105 -8.65 6.84 0.93
C HIS A 105 -7.87 6.39 2.18
N MET A 106 -6.78 7.08 2.50
CA MET A 106 -5.86 6.72 3.58
C MET A 106 -6.01 7.64 4.77
N HIS A 107 -5.98 7.05 5.96
CA HIS A 107 -5.89 7.78 7.22
C HIS A 107 -4.45 7.68 7.73
N ARG A 108 -3.75 8.81 7.83
CA ARG A 108 -2.45 8.83 8.51
C ARG A 108 -2.70 8.57 10.00
N THR A 109 -1.99 7.59 10.55
CA THR A 109 -2.09 7.27 11.98
C THR A 109 -1.50 8.41 12.82
N PRO A 110 -1.91 8.57 14.10
CA PRO A 110 -1.37 9.61 14.99
C PRO A 110 0.06 9.32 15.49
N ASP A 111 0.74 8.34 14.91
CA ASP A 111 2.11 7.96 15.22
C ASP A 111 3.13 8.94 14.60
N THR A 112 4.34 8.96 15.16
CA THR A 112 5.51 9.59 14.54
C THR A 112 5.99 8.82 13.31
N ARG A 113 5.74 7.50 13.25
CA ARG A 113 6.04 6.61 12.15
C ARG A 113 5.18 6.91 10.92
N ASP A 114 5.71 6.60 9.74
CA ASP A 114 5.03 6.79 8.47
C ASP A 114 4.10 5.60 8.18
N ILE A 115 2.93 5.62 8.84
CA ILE A 115 1.93 4.57 8.77
C ILE A 115 0.57 5.16 8.38
N TYR A 116 -0.04 4.54 7.37
CA TYR A 116 -1.35 4.86 6.83
C TYR A 116 -2.29 3.67 6.95
N LEU A 117 -3.55 3.94 7.26
CA LEU A 117 -4.60 2.94 7.43
C LEU A 117 -5.65 3.08 6.34
N TYR A 118 -5.90 1.97 5.65
CA TYR A 118 -7.06 1.77 4.80
C TYR A 118 -8.11 0.95 5.59
N ALA A 119 -9.32 1.48 5.78
CA ALA A 119 -10.25 0.94 6.78
C ALA A 119 -10.77 -0.49 6.51
N ASN A 120 -10.77 -0.93 5.25
CA ASN A 120 -11.32 -2.21 4.82
C ASN A 120 -10.26 -3.10 4.17
N ASP A 121 -10.67 -4.26 3.68
CA ASP A 121 -9.87 -5.03 2.73
C ASP A 121 -9.57 -4.17 1.50
N VAL A 122 -8.38 -4.37 0.93
CA VAL A 122 -7.98 -3.70 -0.32
C VAL A 122 -8.10 -4.69 -1.46
N GLU A 123 -9.11 -4.48 -2.29
CA GLU A 123 -9.27 -5.19 -3.58
C GLU A 123 -8.31 -4.57 -4.60
N LEU A 124 -7.24 -5.29 -4.93
CA LEU A 124 -6.13 -4.76 -5.74
C LEU A 124 -6.55 -4.46 -7.18
N GLU A 125 -7.56 -5.13 -7.71
CA GLU A 125 -8.06 -4.89 -9.07
C GLU A 125 -8.68 -3.50 -9.26
N ARG A 126 -8.99 -2.79 -8.18
CA ARG A 126 -9.45 -1.39 -8.22
C ARG A 126 -8.33 -0.38 -8.44
N TYR A 127 -7.08 -0.83 -8.39
CA TYR A 127 -5.90 0.00 -8.43
C TYR A 127 -4.88 -0.57 -9.40
N THR A 128 -3.98 0.28 -9.89
CA THR A 128 -2.71 -0.24 -10.38
C THR A 128 -1.94 -0.77 -9.16
N TYR A 129 -1.23 -1.89 -9.31
CA TYR A 129 -0.36 -2.41 -8.24
C TYR A 129 0.79 -3.26 -8.80
N ASN A 130 1.85 -3.40 -8.01
CA ASN A 130 2.95 -4.34 -8.24
C ASN A 130 3.17 -5.20 -6.99
N ILE A 131 3.64 -6.43 -7.17
CA ILE A 131 4.17 -7.26 -6.09
C ILE A 131 5.64 -7.52 -6.39
N LEU A 132 6.53 -7.08 -5.52
CA LEU A 132 7.97 -7.13 -5.71
C LEU A 132 8.61 -7.95 -4.61
N LYS A 133 9.61 -8.75 -4.97
CA LYS A 133 10.60 -9.29 -4.02
C LYS A 133 11.69 -8.23 -3.85
N ILE A 134 12.07 -7.96 -2.61
CA ILE A 134 13.04 -6.92 -2.24
C ILE A 134 14.13 -7.47 -1.34
#